data_AF-A0A349MR01-F1
#
_entry.id   AF-A0A349MR01-F1
#
_cell.length_a   1.000
_cell.length_b   1.000
_cell.length_c   1.000
_cell.angle_alpha   90.00
_cell.angle_beta   90.00
_cell.angle_gamma   90.00
#
_symmetry.space_group_name_H-M   'P 1'
#
loop_
_entity.id
_entity.type
_entity.pdbx_description
1 polymer ?
#
loop_
_entity_poly.entity_id
_entity_poly.type
_entity_poly.pdbx_seq_one_letter_code
_entity_poly.pdbx_strand_id
1 'polypeptide(L)' 'KTGTAQVFSLRGAEYDEESLAKKLQDHALFIGYAPAHQPTIALAVVVENGGGGGSVAAPIARKVFDAYFDARP' A
#
# COMPACT_ATOMS: atom_id res chain seq x y z
N LYS A 1 -4.56 5.80 -5.27
CA LYS A 1 -4.17 4.70 -6.18
C LYS A 1 -3.42 3.65 -5.39
N THR A 2 -3.81 2.38 -5.52
CA THR A 2 -3.07 1.23 -4.98
C THR A 2 -2.15 0.65 -6.05
N GLY A 3 -1.03 0.09 -5.58
CA GLY A 3 -0.09 -0.68 -6.38
C GLY A 3 0.47 -1.84 -5.58
N THR A 4 0.95 -2.85 -6.27
CA THR A 4 1.68 -3.98 -5.70
C THR A 4 2.98 -4.07 -6.50
N ALA A 5 4.13 -4.13 -5.82
CA ALA A 5 5.44 -4.16 -6.48
C ALA A 5 6.15 -5.48 -6.17
N GLN A 6 6.31 -6.30 -7.22
CA GLN A 6 7.00 -7.59 -7.13
C GLN A 6 8.52 -7.40 -7.06
N VAL A 7 9.15 -8.14 -6.14
CA VAL A 7 10.56 -7.94 -5.76
C VAL A 7 11.54 -8.94 -6.39
N PHE A 8 11.06 -9.93 -7.15
CA PHE A 8 11.89 -10.96 -7.78
C PHE A 8 11.28 -11.47 -9.09
N SER A 9 12.09 -12.07 -9.96
CA SER A 9 11.62 -12.68 -11.21
C SER A 9 11.17 -14.12 -11.00
N LEU A 10 10.02 -14.49 -11.58
CA LEU A 10 9.47 -15.85 -11.50
C LEU A 10 10.13 -16.85 -12.45
N ARG A 11 11.02 -16.42 -13.38
CA ARG A 11 11.70 -17.28 -14.38
C ARG A 11 10.79 -18.33 -15.06
N GLY A 12 9.51 -18.01 -15.29
CA GLY A 12 8.54 -18.90 -15.92
C GLY A 12 7.66 -19.72 -14.96
N ALA A 13 7.84 -19.59 -13.65
CA ALA A 13 6.93 -20.14 -12.64
C ALA A 13 5.71 -19.23 -12.42
N GLU A 14 4.63 -19.79 -11.89
CA GLU A 14 3.48 -19.00 -11.43
C GLU A 14 3.79 -18.33 -10.08
N TYR A 15 3.19 -17.16 -9.87
CA TYR A 15 3.26 -16.46 -8.58
C TYR A 15 2.29 -17.11 -7.61
N ASP A 16 2.82 -17.59 -6.48
CA ASP A 16 2.03 -18.08 -5.35
C ASP A 16 2.54 -17.45 -4.06
N GLU A 17 1.82 -16.45 -3.56
CA GLU A 17 2.18 -15.68 -2.36
C GLU A 17 2.30 -16.54 -1.10
N GLU A 18 1.51 -17.61 -0.99
CA GLU A 18 1.50 -18.50 0.19
C GLU A 18 2.73 -19.39 0.23
N SER A 19 3.27 -19.75 -0.93
CA SER A 19 4.51 -20.55 -1.05
C SER A 19 5.79 -19.73 -0.89
N LEU A 20 5.71 -18.39 -0.95
CA LEU A 20 6.88 -17.52 -0.94
C LEU A 20 7.40 -17.24 0.47
N ALA A 21 8.72 -17.26 0.62
CA ALA A 21 9.36 -16.70 1.79
C ALA A 21 8.99 -15.23 1.93
N LYS A 22 8.67 -14.76 3.14
CA LYS A 22 8.15 -13.41 3.40
C LYS A 22 8.94 -12.29 2.70
N LYS A 23 10.28 -12.35 2.72
CA LYS A 23 11.16 -11.38 2.04
C LYS A 23 11.00 -11.29 0.50
N LEU A 24 10.34 -12.27 -0.10
CA LEU A 24 10.04 -12.34 -1.54
C LEU A 24 8.61 -11.92 -1.85
N GLN A 25 7.74 -11.74 -0.85
CA GLN A 25 6.40 -11.21 -1.07
C GLN A 25 6.49 -9.77 -1.58
N ASP A 26 5.48 -9.39 -2.35
CA ASP A 26 5.39 -8.07 -2.94
C ASP A 26 5.36 -6.97 -1.88
N HIS A 27 5.78 -5.76 -2.26
CA HIS A 27 5.56 -4.58 -1.44
C HIS A 27 4.15 -4.05 -1.64
N ALA A 28 3.47 -3.74 -0.53
CA ALA A 28 2.16 -3.12 -0.56
C ALA A 28 2.31 -1.60 -0.67
N LEU A 29 1.78 -1.02 -1.73
CA LEU A 29 1.92 0.41 -2.03
C LEU A 29 0.56 1.11 -2.06
N PHE A 30 0.52 2.31 -1.49
CA PHE A 30 -0.61 3.23 -1.62
C PHE A 30 -0.10 4.66 -1.77
N ILE A 31 -0.65 5.40 -2.75
CA ILE A 31 -0.45 6.85 -2.87
C ILE A 31 -1.82 7.50 -3.02
N GLY A 32 -2.09 8.55 -2.27
CA GLY A 32 -3.36 9.28 -2.36
C GLY A 32 -3.27 10.69 -1.80
N TYR A 33 -4.34 11.44 -2.00
CA TYR A 33 -4.52 12.77 -1.43
C TYR A 33 -5.96 12.92 -0.92
N ALA A 34 -6.17 13.84 0.01
CA ALA A 34 -7.48 14.15 0.57
C ALA A 34 -7.55 15.60 1.05
N PRO A 35 -8.75 16.22 1.12
CA PRO A 35 -10.02 15.81 0.50
C PRO A 35 -9.97 15.72 -1.04
N ALA A 36 -10.94 15.03 -1.66
CA ALA A 36 -10.91 14.79 -3.11
C ALA A 36 -11.10 16.07 -3.97
N HIS A 37 -11.95 16.99 -3.51
CA HIS A 37 -12.31 18.21 -4.26
C HIS A 37 -11.41 19.41 -3.94
N GLN A 38 -10.84 19.45 -2.73
CA GLN A 38 -9.90 20.48 -2.31
C GLN A 38 -8.79 19.82 -1.49
N PRO A 39 -7.78 19.21 -2.14
CA PRO A 39 -6.73 18.45 -1.46
C PRO A 39 -5.90 19.32 -0.52
N THR A 40 -5.71 18.87 0.72
CA THR A 40 -4.88 19.57 1.73
C THR A 40 -3.70 18.73 2.20
N ILE A 41 -3.72 17.42 1.94
CA ILE A 41 -2.63 16.49 2.24
C ILE A 41 -2.47 15.45 1.13
N ALA A 42 -1.23 15.10 0.82
CA ALA A 42 -0.85 13.93 0.03
C ALA A 42 -0.08 12.94 0.91
N LEU A 43 -0.28 11.64 0.68
CA LEU A 43 0.29 10.55 1.47
C LEU A 43 0.78 9.43 0.54
N ALA A 44 1.98 8.94 0.82
CA ALA A 44 2.53 7.72 0.23
C ALA A 44 2.83 6.71 1.36
N VAL A 45 2.38 5.48 1.19
CA VAL A 45 2.58 4.37 2.12
C VAL A 45 3.26 3.24 1.37
N VAL A 46 4.36 2.76 1.95
CA VAL A 46 5.10 1.59 1.51
C VAL A 46 5.14 0.63 2.68
N VAL A 47 4.66 -0.61 2.47
CA VAL A 47 4.86 -1.71 3.41
C VAL A 47 5.73 -2.73 2.71
N GLU A 48 6.99 -2.81 3.15
CA GLU A 48 7.95 -3.78 2.65
C GLU A 48 7.43 -5.19 2.91
N ASN A 49 7.45 -6.00 1.85
CA ASN A 49 6.99 -7.39 1.86
C ASN A 49 5.59 -7.56 2.49
N GLY A 50 4.72 -6.56 2.28
CA GLY A 50 3.38 -6.52 2.83
C GLY A 50 2.32 -7.13 1.92
N GLY A 51 2.69 -7.70 0.78
CA GLY A 51 1.77 -8.26 -0.20
C GLY A 51 0.97 -7.18 -0.94
N GLY A 52 -0.35 -7.33 -0.97
CA GLY A 52 -1.25 -6.46 -1.74
C GLY A 52 -1.40 -5.02 -1.22
N GLY A 53 -1.17 -4.03 -2.08
CA GLY A 53 -1.38 -2.61 -1.75
C GLY A 53 -2.81 -2.25 -1.33
N GLY A 54 -3.81 -2.92 -1.90
CA GLY A 54 -5.23 -2.69 -1.58
C GLY A 54 -5.66 -3.25 -0.23
N SER A 55 -5.17 -4.42 0.15
CA SER A 55 -5.52 -5.09 1.40
C SER A 55 -4.69 -4.60 2.59
N VAL A 56 -3.46 -4.12 2.37
CA VAL A 56 -2.53 -3.74 3.44
C VAL A 56 -2.26 -2.24 3.49
N ALA A 57 -1.75 -1.64 2.41
CA ALA A 57 -1.34 -0.24 2.43
C ALA A 57 -2.53 0.74 2.46
N ALA A 58 -3.64 0.42 1.79
CA ALA A 58 -4.81 1.31 1.76
C ALA A 58 -5.52 1.47 3.12
N PRO A 59 -5.76 0.43 3.94
CA PRO A 59 -6.31 0.59 5.29
C PRO A 59 -5.40 1.39 6.22
N ILE A 60 -4.07 1.28 6.07
CA ILE A 60 -3.11 2.11 6.83
C ILE A 60 -3.27 3.57 6.42
N ALA A 61 -3.29 3.86 5.11
CA ALA A 61 -3.47 5.20 4.61
C ALA A 61 -4.77 5.83 5.10
N ARG A 62 -5.86 5.06 5.18
CA ARG A 62 -7.15 5.51 5.72
C ARG A 62 -7.02 6.01 7.15
N LYS A 63 -6.39 5.22 8.04
CA LYS A 63 -6.19 5.59 9.45
C LYS A 63 -5.37 6.88 9.60
N VAL A 64 -4.36 7.06 8.75
CA VAL A 64 -3.54 8.29 8.76
C VAL A 64 -4.35 9.50 8.31
N PHE A 65 -5.16 9.37 7.26
CA PHE A 65 -6.06 10.44 6.85
C PHE A 65 -7.09 10.78 7.94
N ASP A 66 -7.74 9.78 8.53
CA ASP A 66 -8.72 9.99 9.62
C ASP A 66 -8.05 10.77 10.77
N ALA A 67 -6.88 10.33 11.25
CA ALA A 67 -6.15 11.02 12.31
C ALA A 67 -5.72 12.45 11.92
N TYR A 68 -5.36 12.69 10.66
CA TYR A 68 -4.96 14.02 10.18
C TYR A 68 -6.11 15.02 10.21
N PHE A 69 -7.32 14.58 9.85
CA PHE A 69 -8.53 15.42 9.82
C PHE A 69 -9.19 15.54 11.19
N ASP A 70 -9.17 14.49 12.02
CA ASP A 70 -9.67 14.57 13.40
C ASP A 70 -8.89 15.60 14.23
N ALA A 71 -7.58 15.73 14.00
CA ALA A 71 -6.73 16.71 14.66
C ALA A 71 -6.91 18.16 14.14
N ARG A 72 -7.71 18.36 13.07
CA ARG A 72 -7.91 19.66 12.39
C ARG A 72 -9.38 19.79 11.94
N PRO A 73 -10.31 20.10 12.86
CA PRO A 73 -11.73 20.22 12.56
C PRO A 73 -12.05 21.41 11.64
#